data_AF-W7DAY9-F1
#
_entry.id   AF-W7DAY9-F1
#
_cell.length_a   1.000
_cell.length_b   1.000
_cell.length_c   1.000
_cell.angle_alpha   90.00
_cell.angle_beta   90.00
_cell.angle_gamma   90.00
#
_symmetry.space_group_name_H-M   'P 1'
#
loop_
_entity.id
_entity.type
_entity.pdbx_description
1 polymer ?
#
loop_
_entity_poly.entity_id
_entity_poly.type
_entity_poly.pdbx_seq_one_letter_code
_entity_poly.pdbx_strand_id
1 'polypeptide(L)' 'MKTKVRSIGNSLGVILPKEIKLKKGEEYNVYQVDDTLILKPVHPNVFEDSAQWDGFYSTLTEEEKEWEKGQ' A
#
# COMPACT_ATOMS: atom_id res chain seq x y z
N MET A 1 22.03 0.02 8.72
CA MET A 1 22.24 0.04 7.26
C MET A 1 22.41 1.48 6.81
N LYS A 2 23.31 1.77 5.84
CA LYS A 2 23.49 3.13 5.29
C LYS A 2 23.52 3.05 3.77
N THR A 3 22.84 3.97 3.10
CA THR A 3 22.92 4.18 1.64
C THR A 3 23.22 5.65 1.38
N LYS A 4 23.49 6.01 0.12
CA LYS A 4 23.72 7.40 -0.28
C LYS A 4 22.77 7.78 -1.41
N VAL A 5 22.30 9.02 -1.37
CA VAL A 5 21.57 9.63 -2.49
C VAL A 5 22.51 9.76 -3.68
N ARG A 6 22.01 9.45 -4.89
CA ARG A 6 22.75 9.56 -6.14
C ARG A 6 21.87 10.19 -7.21
N SER A 7 22.48 10.85 -8.18
CA SER A 7 21.79 11.26 -9.41
C SER A 7 21.54 10.04 -10.30
N ILE A 8 20.31 9.90 -10.78
CA ILE A 8 19.85 8.88 -11.72
C ILE A 8 19.13 9.61 -12.84
N GLY A 9 19.79 9.78 -13.99
CA GLY A 9 19.31 10.68 -15.04
C GLY A 9 19.21 12.12 -14.52
N ASN A 10 18.05 12.73 -14.67
CA ASN A 10 17.75 14.09 -14.18
C ASN A 10 17.11 14.11 -12.78
N SER A 11 17.09 12.96 -12.09
CA SER A 11 16.44 12.82 -10.77
C SER A 11 17.45 12.42 -9.70
N LEU A 12 17.07 12.59 -8.42
CA LEU A 12 17.77 12.01 -7.28
C LEU A 12 17.09 10.71 -6.86
N GLY A 13 17.89 9.71 -6.48
CA GLY A 13 17.38 8.44 -5.99
C GLY A 13 18.30 7.79 -4.96
N VAL A 14 17.75 6.80 -4.26
CA VAL A 14 18.49 5.92 -3.36
C VAL A 14 18.41 4.50 -3.88
N ILE A 15 19.53 3.78 -3.80
CA ILE A 15 19.54 2.35 -4.10
C ILE A 15 19.33 1.62 -2.77
N LEU A 16 18.24 0.88 -2.69
CA LEU A 16 17.88 0.08 -1.52
C LEU A 16 18.62 -1.26 -1.57
N PRO A 17 19.29 -1.66 -0.47
CA PRO A 17 19.94 -2.97 -0.40
C PRO A 17 18.94 -4.13 -0.48
N LYS A 18 19.40 -5.30 -0.96
CA LYS A 18 18.54 -6.46 -1.24
C LYS A 18 17.87 -7.05 0.01
N GLU A 19 18.38 -6.74 1.20
CA GLU A 19 17.80 -7.17 2.47
C GLU A 19 16.45 -6.48 2.73
N ILE A 20 16.20 -5.32 2.11
CA ILE A 20 14.88 -4.68 2.11
C ILE A 20 14.03 -5.36 1.02
N LYS A 21 13.10 -6.21 1.45
CA LYS A 21 12.26 -7.05 0.58
C LYS A 21 11.13 -6.29 -0.13
N LEU A 22 11.47 -5.22 -0.86
CA LEU A 22 10.49 -4.56 -1.75
C LEU A 22 10.42 -5.28 -3.10
N LYS A 23 9.25 -5.33 -3.73
CA LYS A 23 9.14 -5.93 -5.06
C LYS A 23 9.41 -4.89 -6.14
N LYS A 24 10.09 -5.33 -7.21
CA LYS A 24 10.32 -4.48 -8.38
C LYS A 24 8.96 -4.14 -9.02
N GLY A 25 8.73 -2.84 -9.27
CA GLY A 25 7.52 -2.34 -9.90
C GLY A 25 6.39 -1.98 -8.95
N GLU A 26 6.55 -2.15 -7.63
CA GLU A 26 5.61 -1.62 -6.65
C GLU A 26 5.73 -0.09 -6.55
N GLU A 27 4.58 0.57 -6.41
CA GLU A 27 4.49 2.01 -6.24
C GLU A 27 4.46 2.39 -4.76
N TYR A 28 5.11 3.50 -4.44
CA TYR A 28 5.20 4.04 -3.09
C TYR A 28 4.94 5.53 -3.12
N ASN A 29 4.11 6.00 -2.18
CA ASN A 29 4.04 7.40 -1.84
C ASN A 29 5.30 7.79 -1.06
N VAL A 30 5.89 8.93 -1.42
CA VAL A 30 7.08 9.47 -0.77
C VAL A 30 6.67 10.65 0.10
N TYR A 31 6.98 10.57 1.39
CA TYR A 31 6.76 11.65 2.34
C TYR A 31 8.08 12.08 2.96
N GLN A 32 8.20 13.37 3.28
CA GLN A 32 9.28 13.89 4.11
C GLN A 32 8.67 14.48 5.38
N VAL A 33 9.18 14.03 6.52
CA VAL A 33 8.85 14.58 7.85
C VAL A 33 10.17 14.92 8.51
N ASP A 34 10.41 16.21 8.73
CA ASP A 34 11.70 16.74 9.18
C ASP A 34 12.89 16.27 8.30
N ASP A 35 13.82 15.51 8.88
CA ASP A 35 14.98 14.91 8.23
C ASP A 35 14.75 13.47 7.76
N THR A 36 13.52 12.96 7.92
CA THR A 36 13.18 11.57 7.65
C THR A 36 12.38 11.42 6.36
N LEU A 37 12.87 10.55 5.47
CA LEU A 37 12.16 10.13 4.26
C LEU A 37 11.36 8.85 4.55
N ILE A 38 10.06 8.87 4.25
CA ILE A 38 9.14 7.74 4.45
C ILE A 38 8.64 7.27 3.09
N LEU A 39 8.85 5.98 2.81
CA LEU A 39 8.26 5.29 1.65
C LEU A 39 7.07 4.46 2.14
N LYS A 40 5.86 4.84 1.75
CA LYS A 40 4.62 4.12 2.10
C LYS A 40 4.08 3.41 0.85
N PRO A 41 3.88 2.08 0.86
CA PRO A 41 3.29 1.39 -0.27
C PRO A 41 1.96 2.01 -0.67
N VAL A 42 1.70 2.10 -1.97
CA VAL A 42 0.38 2.44 -2.47
C VAL A 42 -0.47 1.18 -2.40
N HIS A 43 -1.50 1.21 -1.55
CA HIS A 43 -2.53 0.19 -1.55
C HIS A 43 -3.74 0.74 -2.30
N PRO A 44 -4.30 -0.01 -3.26
CA PRO A 44 -5.55 0.39 -3.88
C PRO A 44 -6.62 0.52 -2.80
N ASN A 45 -7.45 1.54 -2.92
CA ASN A 45 -8.56 1.73 -2.02
C ASN A 45 -9.60 0.63 -2.30
N VAL A 46 -9.81 -0.25 -1.32
CA VAL A 46 -10.76 -1.36 -1.45
C VAL A 46 -12.20 -0.86 -1.66
N PHE A 47 -12.51 0.38 -1.28
CA PHE A 47 -13.84 0.98 -1.46
C PHE A 47 -14.04 1.65 -2.83
N GLU A 48 -12.99 1.81 -3.63
CA GLU A 48 -13.09 2.40 -4.97
C GLU A 48 -13.56 1.38 -6.02
N ASP A 49 -13.35 0.09 -5.77
CA ASP A 49 -13.71 -0.98 -6.69
C ASP A 49 -14.71 -1.93 -6.05
N SER A 50 -15.98 -1.79 -6.43
CA SER A 50 -17.05 -2.66 -5.94
C SER A 50 -16.84 -4.13 -6.29
N ALA A 51 -16.09 -4.44 -7.35
CA ALA A 51 -15.79 -5.82 -7.73
C ALA A 51 -14.87 -6.53 -6.72
N GLN A 52 -14.11 -5.77 -5.91
CA GLN A 52 -13.32 -6.34 -4.82
C GLN A 52 -14.18 -6.85 -3.66
N TRP A 53 -15.45 -6.47 -3.62
CA TRP A 53 -16.44 -6.94 -2.63
C TRP A 53 -17.29 -8.10 -3.15
N ASP A 54 -17.09 -8.52 -4.41
CA ASP A 54 -17.82 -9.65 -4.98
C ASP A 54 -17.56 -10.92 -4.16
N GLY A 55 -18.66 -11.52 -3.67
CA GLY A 55 -18.60 -12.71 -2.83
C GLY A 55 -18.44 -12.43 -1.33
N PHE A 56 -18.15 -11.21 -0.89
CA PHE A 56 -18.08 -10.88 0.54
C PHE A 56 -19.38 -11.22 1.27
N TYR A 57 -20.53 -10.85 0.71
CA TYR A 57 -21.85 -11.19 1.27
C TYR A 57 -22.11 -12.69 1.39
N SER A 58 -21.46 -13.52 0.57
CA SER A 58 -21.57 -14.98 0.65
C SER A 58 -20.73 -15.59 1.77
N THR A 59 -19.78 -14.82 2.31
CA THR A 59 -18.93 -15.24 3.45
C THR A 59 -19.52 -14.90 4.82
N LEU A 60 -20.56 -14.07 4.86
CA LEU A 60 -21.24 -13.71 6.11
C LEU A 60 -22.00 -14.91 6.68
N THR A 61 -21.92 -15.06 8.00
CA THR A 61 -22.77 -15.95 8.79
C THR A 61 -24.22 -15.46 8.81
N GLU A 62 -25.15 -16.33 9.17
CA GLU A 62 -26.57 -15.95 9.26
C GLU A 62 -26.81 -14.85 10.31
N GLU A 63 -26.08 -14.87 11.43
CA GLU A 63 -26.12 -13.80 12.44
C GLU A 63 -25.69 -12.46 11.83
N GLU A 64 -24.56 -12.42 11.12
CA GLU A 64 -24.06 -11.20 10.47
C GLU A 64 -25.03 -10.65 9.41
N LYS A 65 -25.75 -11.52 8.70
CA LYS A 65 -26.80 -11.11 7.74
C LYS A 65 -28.04 -10.55 8.43
N GLU A 66 -28.39 -11.04 9.62
CA GLU A 66 -29.52 -10.50 10.38
C GLU A 66 -29.22 -9.13 10.97
N TRP A 67 -27.99 -8.89 11.43
CA TRP A 67 -27.54 -7.57 11.88
C TRP A 67 -27.59 -6.50 10.78
N GLU A 68 -27.26 -6.85 9.54
CA GLU A 68 -27.31 -5.92 8.40
C GLU A 68 -28.76 -5.52 8.03
N LYS A 69 -29.69 -6.49 8.03
CA LYS A 69 -31.12 -6.26 7.74
C LYS A 69 -31.84 -5.43 8.80
N GLY A 70 -31.24 -5.25 9.97
CA GLY A 70 -31.79 -4.51 11.09
C GLY A 70 -31.46 -3.01 11.12
N GLN A 71 -30.70 -2.49 10.14
CA GLN A 71 -30.48 -1.05 9.92
C GLN A 71 -31.51 -0.44 8.95
#